data_AF-A0ABD0V7S4-F1
#
_entry.id   AF-A0ABD0V7S4-F1
#
_cell.length_a   1.000
_cell.length_b   1.000
_cell.length_c   1.000
_cell.angle_alpha   90.00
_cell.angle_beta   90.00
_cell.angle_gamma   90.00
#
_symmetry.space_group_name_H-M   'P 1'
#
loop_
_entity.id
_entity.type
_entity.pdbx_description
1 polymer ?
#
loop_
_entity_poly.entity_id
_entity_poly.type
_entity_poly.pdbx_seq_one_letter_code
_entity_poly.pdbx_strand_id
1 'polypeptide(L)'
;MNSLSHSIRFSNYYKNALDDGINLALPSHKDPNYISIMWKHSRLHAPNHRVKLKNETEKRYTVIFSTIPSLTNDMINAPEELIDEQHPLLFMPFKSYDYVKFCFSKEGEKTNDALKAYCGV
;
A
#
# COMPACT_ATOMS: atom_id res chain seq x y z
N MET A 1 -0.01 12.23 15.59
CA MET A 1 -0.38 10.88 15.09
C MET A 1 0.16 9.86 16.08
N ASN A 2 -0.70 9.22 16.88
CA ASN A 2 -0.28 8.78 18.23
C ASN A 2 -0.26 7.26 18.45
N SER A 3 -0.50 6.45 17.41
CA SER A 3 -0.30 5.00 17.47
C SER A 3 0.19 4.44 16.13
N LEU A 4 1.26 3.64 16.18
CA LEU A 4 1.79 2.87 15.05
C LEU A 4 1.78 1.40 15.43
N SER A 5 1.19 0.56 14.58
CA SER A 5 1.19 -0.88 14.76
C SER A 5 2.36 -1.51 14.00
N HIS A 6 3.01 -2.49 14.62
CA HIS A 6 4.13 -3.21 14.03
C HIS A 6 3.69 -4.64 13.72
N SER A 7 4.05 -5.13 12.53
CA SER A 7 3.62 -6.44 12.05
C SER A 7 4.79 -7.23 11.45
N ILE A 8 4.73 -8.55 11.61
CA ILE A 8 5.66 -9.51 11.00
C ILE A 8 4.83 -10.50 10.19
N ARG A 9 4.99 -10.51 8.86
CA ARG A 9 4.31 -11.43 7.96
C ARG A 9 5.29 -12.48 7.45
N PHE A 10 5.05 -13.73 7.83
CA PHE A 10 5.70 -14.89 7.22
C PHE A 10 4.96 -15.26 5.93
N SER A 11 5.68 -15.38 4.81
CA SER A 11 5.12 -15.69 3.49
C SER A 11 5.91 -16.84 2.85
N ASN A 12 5.20 -17.71 2.14
CA ASN A 12 5.80 -18.78 1.33
C ASN A 12 5.28 -18.64 -0.11
N TYR A 13 6.18 -18.31 -1.04
CA TYR A 13 5.88 -18.18 -2.45
C TYR A 13 6.09 -19.51 -3.17
N TYR A 14 5.09 -19.88 -3.96
CA TYR A 14 5.10 -21.00 -4.91
C TYR A 14 4.63 -20.47 -6.27
N LYS A 15 5.15 -21.02 -7.37
CA LYS A 15 4.72 -20.61 -8.71
C LYS A 15 3.40 -21.32 -9.02
N ASN A 16 2.33 -20.55 -9.26
CA ASN A 16 1.07 -21.10 -9.76
C ASN A 16 1.24 -21.44 -11.25
N ALA A 17 0.78 -22.61 -11.68
CA ALA A 17 0.84 -23.01 -13.10
C ALA A 17 -0.05 -22.13 -14.01
N LEU A 18 -1.02 -21.41 -13.42
CA LEU A 18 -1.87 -20.43 -14.09
C LEU A 18 -1.31 -18.98 -14.01
N ASP A 19 -0.14 -18.76 -13.40
CA ASP A 19 0.51 -17.44 -13.40
C ASP A 19 1.33 -17.24 -14.69
N ASP A 20 0.69 -16.56 -15.64
CA ASP A 20 1.27 -16.02 -16.88
C ASP A 20 2.26 -14.86 -16.65
N GLY A 21 2.46 -14.44 -15.40
CA GLY A 21 3.32 -13.33 -15.01
C GLY A 21 2.61 -11.98 -14.94
N ILE A 22 1.29 -11.96 -15.16
CA ILE A 22 0.40 -10.81 -14.94
C ILE A 22 -0.14 -10.83 -13.49
N ASN A 23 -0.34 -12.01 -12.91
CA ASN A 23 -0.94 -12.17 -11.59
C ASN A 23 0.06 -11.90 -10.45
N LEU A 24 -0.03 -10.67 -9.91
CA LEU A 24 0.60 -10.27 -8.66
C LEU A 24 0.08 -11.13 -7.49
N ALA A 25 0.79 -12.23 -7.18
CA ALA A 25 0.39 -13.27 -6.22
C ALA A 25 0.29 -12.81 -4.74
N LEU A 26 0.87 -11.65 -4.43
CA LEU A 26 0.29 -10.68 -3.50
C LEU A 26 0.00 -9.44 -4.35
N PRO A 27 -1.08 -8.67 -4.10
CA PRO A 27 -1.23 -7.37 -4.73
C PRO A 27 0.07 -6.58 -4.53
N SER A 28 0.54 -5.88 -5.56
CA SER A 28 1.73 -5.04 -5.36
C SER A 28 1.48 -4.14 -4.16
N HIS A 29 2.49 -3.93 -3.33
CA HIS A 29 2.40 -3.23 -2.04
C HIS A 29 2.14 -1.72 -2.17
N LYS A 30 1.17 -1.36 -3.01
CA LYS A 30 0.10 -0.40 -2.74
C LYS A 30 -0.66 -0.78 -1.45
N ASP A 31 0.07 -0.86 -0.34
CA ASP A 31 -0.44 -0.59 0.99
C ASP A 31 -0.19 0.91 1.26
N PRO A 32 -1.09 1.85 0.88
CA PRO A 32 -1.13 3.21 1.45
C PRO A 32 -1.35 3.31 2.96
N ASN A 33 -0.38 2.78 3.69
CA ASN A 33 0.06 3.28 4.97
C ASN A 33 0.30 4.80 4.89
N TYR A 34 0.24 5.49 6.04
CA TYR A 34 0.55 6.92 6.21
C TYR A 34 1.81 7.39 5.46
N ILE A 35 2.82 6.51 5.41
CA ILE A 35 4.06 6.71 4.65
C ILE A 35 3.78 7.17 3.21
N SER A 36 2.74 6.65 2.54
CA SER A 36 2.31 7.02 1.18
C SER A 36 1.57 8.36 1.05
N ILE A 37 0.92 8.84 2.12
CA ILE A 37 0.31 10.18 2.14
C ILE A 37 1.41 11.22 2.34
N MET A 38 2.31 11.00 3.31
CA MET A 38 3.50 11.84 3.50
C MET A 38 4.21 11.99 2.16
N TRP A 39 4.74 10.89 1.64
CA TRP A 39 5.35 10.67 0.32
C TRP A 39 4.80 11.42 -0.87
N LYS A 40 3.49 11.45 -1.08
CA LYS A 40 2.91 12.16 -2.24
C LYS A 40 3.15 13.68 -2.13
N HIS A 41 3.24 14.18 -0.91
CA HIS A 41 3.65 15.56 -0.58
C HIS A 41 5.17 15.65 -0.28
N SER A 42 5.82 14.55 0.12
CA SER A 42 7.20 14.47 0.63
C SER A 42 8.19 13.76 -0.30
N ARG A 43 7.90 13.70 -1.61
CA ARG A 43 8.85 13.40 -2.69
C ARG A 43 9.46 11.97 -2.71
N LEU A 44 8.69 10.93 -2.33
CA LEU A 44 9.15 9.52 -2.28
C LEU A 44 8.50 8.58 -3.34
N HIS A 45 8.95 7.31 -3.45
CA HIS A 45 8.62 6.28 -4.47
C HIS A 45 8.87 4.88 -3.83
N ALA A 46 8.24 3.70 -4.03
CA ALA A 46 7.40 2.97 -5.02
C ALA A 46 7.92 2.74 -6.45
N PRO A 47 9.05 2.02 -6.59
CA PRO A 47 8.95 0.88 -7.47
C PRO A 47 7.78 -0.03 -7.02
N ASN A 48 6.87 -0.37 -7.93
CA ASN A 48 6.02 -1.55 -7.77
C ASN A 48 6.95 -2.77 -7.81
N HIS A 49 7.12 -3.49 -6.70
CA HIS A 49 7.95 -4.69 -6.66
C HIS A 49 7.13 -5.96 -6.89
N ARG A 50 7.80 -7.00 -7.44
CA ARG A 50 7.24 -8.35 -7.62
C ARG A 50 8.28 -9.42 -7.32
N VAL A 51 7.87 -10.50 -6.68
CA VAL A 51 8.70 -11.69 -6.48
C VAL A 51 8.60 -12.56 -7.74
N LYS A 52 9.75 -13.03 -8.26
CA LYS A 52 9.81 -14.06 -9.31
C LYS A 52 10.52 -15.30 -8.79
N LEU A 53 9.93 -16.46 -9.10
CA LEU A 53 10.51 -17.79 -8.95
C LEU A 53 10.96 -18.29 -10.34
N LYS A 54 12.04 -19.05 -10.42
CA LYS A 54 12.60 -19.55 -11.69
C LYS A 54 11.78 -20.70 -12.28
N ASN A 55 11.20 -21.55 -11.43
CA ASN A 55 10.41 -22.72 -11.81
C ASN A 55 9.42 -23.09 -10.67
N GLU A 56 8.60 -24.12 -10.88
CA GLU A 56 7.61 -24.61 -9.92
C GLU A 56 8.19 -25.36 -8.71
N THR A 57 9.45 -25.80 -8.79
CA THR A 57 10.13 -26.49 -7.68
C THR A 57 10.88 -25.54 -6.75
N GLU A 58 11.09 -24.28 -7.13
CA GLU A 58 11.67 -23.24 -6.27
C GLU A 58 10.68 -22.81 -5.17
N LYS A 59 10.99 -23.15 -3.92
CA LYS A 59 10.29 -22.64 -2.74
C LYS A 59 10.99 -21.39 -2.23
N ARG A 60 10.26 -20.29 -2.00
CA ARG A 60 10.82 -19.09 -1.37
C ARG A 60 10.03 -18.67 -0.14
N TYR A 61 10.67 -18.79 1.02
CA TYR A 61 10.19 -18.22 2.27
C TYR A 61 10.62 -16.75 2.38
N THR A 62 9.83 -15.93 3.04
CA THR A 62 10.14 -14.51 3.28
C THR A 62 9.51 -14.06 4.59
N VAL A 63 10.26 -13.27 5.36
CA VAL A 63 9.76 -12.56 6.55
C VAL A 63 9.70 -11.08 6.20
N ILE A 64 8.52 -10.49 6.25
CA ILE A 64 8.31 -9.06 6.00
C ILE A 64 8.01 -8.39 7.33
N PHE A 65 8.82 -7.40 7.69
CA PHE A 65 8.56 -6.49 8.82
C PHE A 65 7.88 -5.24 8.27
N SER A 66 6.81 -4.77 8.91
CA SER A 66 6.07 -3.59 8.43
C SER A 66 5.47 -2.79 9.57
N THR A 67 5.79 -1.50 9.62
CA THR A 67 5.11 -0.50 10.42
C THR A 67 3.92 0.03 9.62
N ILE A 68 2.73 -0.11 10.18
CA ILE A 68 1.47 0.37 9.61
C ILE A 68 0.88 1.46 10.52
N PRO A 69 0.05 2.39 10.01
CA PRO A 69 -0.83 3.17 10.85
C PRO A 69 -1.63 2.21 11.72
N SER A 70 -1.78 2.52 13.00
CA SER A 70 -2.59 1.68 13.88
C SER A 70 -4.00 1.49 13.30
N LEU A 71 -4.54 0.28 13.44
CA LEU A 71 -5.91 -0.05 13.01
C LEU A 71 -6.97 0.47 14.01
N THR A 72 -6.55 1.28 14.99
CA THR A 72 -7.43 2.26 15.65
C THR A 72 -8.09 3.16 14.61
N ASN A 73 -9.23 3.74 14.97
CA ASN A 73 -10.16 4.41 14.05
C ASN A 73 -9.67 5.82 13.61
N ASP A 74 -8.35 6.00 13.58
CA ASP A 74 -7.64 7.28 13.50
C ASP A 74 -7.65 7.83 12.07
N MET A 75 -7.78 9.15 11.98
CA MET A 75 -7.65 9.85 10.70
C MET A 75 -6.17 9.95 10.31
N ILE A 76 -5.87 9.56 9.08
CA ILE A 76 -4.63 9.88 8.41
C ILE A 76 -4.86 11.12 7.53
N ASN A 77 -3.95 12.09 7.63
CA ASN A 77 -3.92 13.31 6.84
C ASN A 77 -2.48 13.58 6.35
N ALA A 78 -2.33 14.54 5.44
CA ALA A 78 -1.03 15.15 5.19
C ALA A 78 -0.65 16.05 6.38
N PRO A 79 0.61 16.03 6.84
CA PRO A 79 1.15 17.04 7.74
C PRO A 79 1.04 18.44 7.13
N GLU A 80 0.72 19.45 7.94
CA GLU A 80 0.51 20.83 7.48
C GLU A 80 1.83 21.44 6.93
N GLU A 81 2.97 20.99 7.47
CA GLU A 81 4.31 21.38 7.06
C GLU A 81 4.73 20.83 5.68
N LEU A 82 3.87 20.02 5.04
CA LEU A 82 4.05 19.46 3.70
C LEU A 82 2.99 19.98 2.70
N ILE A 83 2.21 21.00 3.07
CA ILE A 83 1.19 21.63 2.22
C ILE A 83 1.61 23.09 1.99
N ASP A 84 1.97 23.44 0.76
CA ASP A 84 2.36 24.81 0.38
C ASP A 84 1.89 25.16 -1.04
N GLU A 85 2.15 26.39 -1.50
CA GLU A 85 1.73 26.87 -2.84
C GLU A 85 2.31 26.04 -4.00
N GLN A 86 3.46 25.40 -3.80
CA GLN A 86 4.13 24.54 -4.77
C GLN A 86 3.73 23.05 -4.61
N HIS A 87 3.25 22.66 -3.42
CA HIS A 87 2.82 21.31 -3.05
C HIS A 87 1.39 21.36 -2.43
N PRO A 88 0.35 21.63 -3.23
CA PRO A 88 -1.02 21.72 -2.73
C PRO A 88 -1.51 20.35 -2.19
N LEU A 89 -2.53 20.38 -1.33
CA LEU A 89 -3.14 19.17 -0.76
C LEU A 89 -3.65 18.24 -1.86
N LEU A 90 -3.10 17.02 -1.91
CA LEU A 90 -3.43 16.02 -2.94
C LEU A 90 -4.51 15.02 -2.51
N PHE A 91 -4.74 14.87 -1.19
CA PHE A 91 -5.69 13.90 -0.64
C PHE A 91 -6.42 14.44 0.59
N MET A 92 -7.73 14.22 0.64
CA MET A 92 -8.57 14.49 1.80
C MET A 92 -8.23 13.55 2.97
N PRO A 93 -8.35 13.98 4.24
CA PRO A 93 -8.13 13.11 5.39
C PRO A 93 -9.04 11.87 5.39
N PHE A 94 -8.48 10.68 5.68
CA PHE A 94 -9.23 9.42 5.63
C PHE A 94 -8.76 8.40 6.68
N LYS A 95 -9.53 7.33 6.88
CA LYS A 95 -9.22 6.26 7.83
C LYS A 95 -8.47 5.10 7.19
N SER A 96 -7.36 4.70 7.82
CA SER A 96 -6.50 3.58 7.38
C SER A 96 -7.31 2.33 7.00
N TYR A 97 -8.18 1.88 7.92
CA TYR A 97 -8.93 0.64 7.76
C TYR A 97 -9.99 0.71 6.65
N ASP A 98 -10.63 1.86 6.43
CA ASP A 98 -11.66 2.01 5.40
C ASP A 98 -11.03 2.12 3.99
N TYR A 99 -9.86 2.76 3.88
CA TYR A 99 -9.06 2.71 2.66
C TYR A 99 -8.63 1.27 2.31
N VAL A 100 -8.16 0.49 3.30
CA VAL A 100 -7.78 -0.91 3.08
C VAL A 100 -8.98 -1.74 2.58
N LYS A 101 -10.21 -1.49 3.07
CA LYS A 101 -11.42 -2.11 2.52
C LYS A 101 -11.66 -1.72 1.06
N PHE A 102 -11.45 -0.46 0.70
CA PHE A 102 -11.60 0.02 -0.67
C PHE A 102 -10.63 -0.70 -1.63
N CYS A 103 -9.37 -0.92 -1.25
CA CYS A 103 -8.41 -1.68 -2.05
C CYS A 103 -8.87 -3.11 -2.38
N PHE A 104 -9.54 -3.79 -1.45
CA PHE A 104 -10.10 -5.13 -1.64
C PHE A 104 -11.54 -5.12 -2.19
N SER A 105 -12.01 -4.01 -2.75
CA SER A 105 -13.30 -3.91 -3.41
C SER A 105 -13.18 -4.04 -4.94
N LYS A 106 -14.24 -4.51 -5.60
CA LYS A 106 -14.35 -4.59 -7.07
C LYS A 106 -14.22 -3.25 -7.81
N GLU A 107 -14.17 -2.15 -7.06
CA GLU A 107 -13.90 -0.81 -7.57
C GLU A 107 -12.40 -0.53 -7.44
N GLY A 108 -11.84 -0.56 -6.22
CA GLY A 108 -10.42 -0.34 -5.96
C GLY A 108 -9.48 -1.26 -6.74
N GLU A 109 -9.83 -2.55 -6.91
CA GLU A 109 -9.10 -3.51 -7.76
C GLU A 109 -8.89 -3.03 -9.21
N LYS A 110 -9.81 -2.21 -9.74
CA LYS A 110 -9.76 -1.68 -11.11
C LYS A 110 -9.02 -0.35 -11.22
N THR A 111 -8.59 0.24 -10.11
CA THR A 111 -7.98 1.58 -10.08
C THR A 111 -6.46 1.52 -10.25
N ASN A 112 -5.95 2.33 -11.18
CA ASN A 112 -4.50 2.49 -11.36
C ASN A 112 -3.86 3.16 -10.12
N ASP A 113 -4.52 4.19 -9.57
CA ASP A 113 -4.15 4.86 -8.32
C ASP A 113 -5.32 4.82 -7.33
N ALA A 114 -5.36 3.77 -6.50
CA ALA A 114 -6.41 3.56 -5.51
C ALA A 114 -6.48 4.67 -4.47
N LEU A 115 -5.34 5.29 -4.13
CA LEU A 115 -5.31 6.41 -3.17
C LEU A 115 -5.99 7.64 -3.77
N LYS A 116 -5.72 7.97 -5.03
CA LYS A 116 -6.41 9.07 -5.71
C LYS A 116 -7.89 8.78 -5.96
N ALA A 117 -8.25 7.54 -6.29
CA ALA A 117 -9.65 7.16 -6.48
C ALA A 117 -10.47 7.24 -5.19
N TYR A 118 -9.89 6.89 -4.03
CA TYR A 118 -10.60 6.87 -2.75
C TYR A 118 -10.75 8.24 -2.08
N CYS A 119 -9.69 9.06 -2.11
CA CYS A 119 -9.62 10.28 -1.31
C CYS A 119 -8.84 11.42 -1.99
N GLY A 120 -8.68 11.40 -3.31
CA GLY A 120 -8.06 12.50 -4.05
C GLY A 120 -8.84 13.82 -3.93
N VAL A 121 -8.11 14.92 -4.08
CA VAL A 121 -8.66 16.26 -4.40
C VAL A 121 -8.73 16.42 -5.93
#